data_AF-A0A4Q5NPJ2-F1
#
_entry.id   AF-A0A4Q5NPJ2-F1
#
_cell.length_a   1.000
_cell.length_b   1.000
_cell.length_c   1.000
_cell.angle_alpha   90.00
_cell.angle_beta   90.00
_cell.angle_gamma   90.00
#
_symmetry.space_group_name_H-M   'P 1'
#
loop_
_entity.id
_entity.type
_entity.pdbx_description
1 polymer ?
#
loop_
_entity_poly.entity_id
_entity_poly.type
_entity_poly.pdbx_seq_one_letter_code
_entity_poly.pdbx_strand_id
1 'polypeptide(L)' 'MAYVITELCVGVKDRACVEVCPVDCIHDADDSPQMYINPSECIDCRSCETECPVGAIYSERDVPDKWRQSIAVNMAFFD' A
#
# COMPACT_ATOMS: atom_id res chain seq x y z
N MET A 1 12.73 1.54 -4.37
CA MET A 1 12.00 2.01 -3.18
C MET A 1 10.58 1.47 -3.33
N ALA A 2 9.70 1.61 -2.35
CA ALA A 2 8.36 1.07 -2.49
C ALA A 2 7.29 2.11 -2.14
N TYR A 3 6.09 1.86 -2.65
CA TYR A 3 4.89 2.50 -2.15
C TYR A 3 4.36 1.73 -0.93
N VAL A 4 3.71 2.46 -0.03
CA VAL A 4 3.28 1.96 1.27
C VAL A 4 1.82 2.35 1.49
N ILE A 5 0.98 1.36 1.84
CA ILE A 5 -0.40 1.60 2.24
C ILE A 5 -0.44 1.90 3.74
N THR A 6 -0.97 3.06 4.08
CA THR A 6 -1.12 3.55 5.46
C THR A 6 -2.46 3.15 6.07
N GLU A 7 -2.61 3.41 7.37
CA GLU A 7 -3.81 3.12 8.17
C GLU A 7 -5.09 3.76 7.61
N LEU A 8 -5.00 4.74 6.70
CA LEU A 8 -6.15 5.30 6.00
C LEU A 8 -6.93 4.28 5.16
N CYS A 9 -6.31 3.15 4.80
CA CYS A 9 -6.97 2.07 4.06
C CYS A 9 -7.82 1.16 4.96
N VAL A 10 -7.62 1.21 6.29
CA VAL A 10 -8.29 0.32 7.25
C VAL A 10 -9.80 0.47 7.17
N GLY A 11 -10.50 -0.64 6.90
CA GLY A 11 -11.96 -0.67 6.77
C GLY A 11 -12.53 -0.09 5.48
N VAL A 12 -11.70 0.49 4.61
CA VAL A 12 -12.11 0.99 3.29
C VAL A 12 -11.93 -0.10 2.24
N LYS A 13 -10.72 -0.66 2.12
CA LYS A 13 -10.36 -1.75 1.18
C LYS A 13 -11.00 -1.61 -0.22
N ASP A 14 -10.89 -0.43 -0.82
CA ASP A 14 -11.56 -0.07 -2.09
C ASP A 14 -11.05 -0.86 -3.32
N ARG A 15 -9.78 -1.29 -3.31
CA ARG A 15 -9.12 -2.08 -4.35
C ARG A 15 -8.87 -1.41 -5.70
N ALA A 16 -9.23 -0.14 -5.94
CA ALA A 16 -8.87 0.56 -7.20
C ALA A 16 -7.35 0.54 -7.49
N CYS A 17 -6.52 0.65 -6.44
CA CYS A 17 -5.07 0.54 -6.54
C CYS A 17 -4.55 -0.79 -7.13
N VAL A 18 -5.31 -1.88 -6.98
CA VAL A 18 -4.93 -3.21 -7.50
C VAL A 18 -5.05 -3.23 -9.02
N GLU A 19 -6.12 -2.65 -9.57
CA GLU A 19 -6.40 -2.68 -11.01
C GLU A 19 -5.35 -1.94 -11.85
N VAL A 20 -4.64 -0.98 -11.25
CA VAL A 20 -3.62 -0.17 -11.93
C VAL A 20 -2.19 -0.61 -11.64
N CYS A 21 -1.99 -1.63 -10.80
CA CYS A 21 -0.66 -2.11 -10.48
C CYS A 21 -0.10 -2.96 -11.63
N PRO A 22 0.97 -2.54 -12.32
CA PRO A 22 1.48 -3.26 -13.50
C PRO A 22 2.19 -4.58 -13.17
N VAL A 23 2.48 -4.84 -11.90
CA VAL A 23 3.22 -6.00 -11.40
C VAL A 23 2.42 -6.79 -10.37
N ASP A 24 1.14 -6.46 -10.19
CA ASP A 24 0.21 -7.15 -9.28
C ASP A 24 0.71 -7.31 -7.83
N CYS A 25 1.55 -6.37 -7.35
CA CYS A 25 2.22 -6.49 -6.04
C CYS A 25 1.38 -5.99 -4.85
N ILE A 26 0.05 -5.91 -4.98
CA ILE A 26 -0.86 -5.39 -3.95
C ILE A 26 -1.82 -6.50 -3.55
N HIS A 27 -1.76 -6.90 -2.27
CA HIS A 27 -2.48 -8.06 -1.77
C HIS A 27 -3.21 -7.75 -0.47
N ASP A 28 -4.18 -8.59 -0.16
CA ASP A 28 -4.85 -8.64 1.14
C ASP A 28 -5.04 -10.09 1.55
N ALA A 29 -5.32 -10.30 2.85
CA ALA A 29 -5.77 -11.58 3.38
C ALA A 29 -7.25 -11.46 3.82
N ASP A 30 -7.96 -12.58 3.95
CA ASP A 30 -9.39 -12.58 4.33
C ASP A 30 -9.67 -11.74 5.59
N ASP A 31 -8.83 -11.89 6.62
CA ASP A 31 -8.95 -11.16 7.90
C ASP A 31 -8.09 -9.89 7.98
N SER A 32 -7.50 -9.45 6.87
CA SER A 32 -6.67 -8.25 6.87
C SER A 32 -7.54 -6.97 6.95
N PRO A 33 -7.19 -6.01 7.84
CA PRO A 33 -7.93 -4.76 7.98
C PRO A 33 -7.76 -3.80 6.79
N GLN A 34 -6.71 -3.97 5.99
CA GLN A 34 -6.34 -3.13 4.86
C GLN A 34 -5.63 -3.94 3.78
N MET A 35 -5.36 -3.31 2.63
CA MET A 35 -4.49 -3.84 1.58
C MET A 35 -3.01 -3.59 1.93
N TYR A 36 -2.09 -4.38 1.37
CA TYR A 36 -0.65 -4.25 1.58
C TYR A 36 0.11 -4.30 0.24
N ILE A 37 1.18 -3.52 0.12
CA ILE A 37 2.07 -3.50 -1.05
C ILE A 37 3.33 -4.30 -0.73
N ASN A 38 3.70 -5.25 -1.59
CA ASN A 38 4.95 -5.98 -1.49
C ASN A 38 6.12 -5.07 -1.89
N PRO A 39 7.01 -4.68 -0.95
CA PRO A 39 8.11 -3.76 -1.25
C PRO A 39 9.18 -4.39 -2.15
N SER A 40 9.26 -5.72 -2.21
CA SER A 40 10.24 -6.44 -3.04
C SER A 40 9.85 -6.49 -4.52
N GLU A 41 8.56 -6.39 -4.81
CA GLU A 41 8.01 -6.45 -6.18
C GLU A 41 7.62 -5.07 -6.72
N CYS A 42 7.38 -4.10 -5.83
CA CYS A 42 7.03 -2.75 -6.22
C CYS A 42 8.13 -2.10 -7.07
N ILE A 43 7.76 -1.62 -8.26
CA ILE A 43 8.68 -0.99 -9.23
C ILE A 43 8.64 0.55 -9.22
N ASP A 44 8.13 1.17 -8.14
CA ASP A 44 8.03 2.63 -8.00
C ASP A 44 7.26 3.37 -9.12
N CYS A 45 6.32 2.72 -9.81
CA CYS A 45 5.62 3.28 -10.99
C CYS A 45 4.60 4.41 -10.70
N ARG A 46 4.24 4.64 -9.43
CA ARG A 46 3.32 5.68 -8.95
C ARG A 46 1.83 5.52 -9.27
N SER A 47 1.44 4.62 -10.17
CA SER A 47 0.03 4.47 -10.60
C SER A 47 -0.97 4.34 -9.45
N CYS A 48 -0.62 3.59 -8.40
CA CYS A 48 -1.53 3.33 -7.28
C CYS A 48 -1.75 4.53 -6.34
N GLU A 49 -0.86 5.52 -6.31
CA GLU A 49 -0.96 6.69 -5.44
C GLU A 49 -2.18 7.56 -5.81
N THR A 50 -2.37 7.82 -7.12
CA THR A 50 -3.42 8.71 -7.62
C THR A 50 -4.80 8.08 -7.63
N GLU A 51 -4.87 6.74 -7.74
CA GLU A 51 -6.13 6.01 -7.81
C GLU A 51 -6.75 5.75 -6.44
N CYS A 52 -6.01 5.92 -5.34
CA CYS A 52 -6.55 5.68 -4.01
C CYS A 52 -7.53 6.80 -3.61
N PRO A 53 -8.85 6.51 -3.46
CA PRO A 53 -9.85 7.56 -3.21
C PRO A 53 -9.69 8.23 -1.84
N VAL A 54 -9.02 7.55 -0.90
CA VAL A 54 -8.77 8.04 0.47
C VAL A 54 -7.34 8.54 0.66
N GLY A 55 -6.50 8.54 -0.38
CA GLY A 55 -5.10 8.99 -0.28
C GLY A 55 -4.28 8.21 0.74
N ALA A 56 -4.46 6.88 0.78
CA ALA A 56 -3.78 6.01 1.74
C ALA A 56 -2.38 5.57 1.31
N ILE A 57 -2.02 5.78 0.04
CA ILE A 57 -0.77 5.29 -0.55
C ILE A 57 0.24 6.43 -0.63
N TYR A 58 1.45 6.17 -0.12
CA TYR A 58 2.57 7.12 -0.15
C TYR A 58 3.83 6.42 -0.64
N SER A 59 4.76 7.15 -1.27
CA SER A 59 6.13 6.66 -1.38
C SER A 59 6.71 6.49 0.02
N GLU A 60 7.53 5.47 0.25
CA GLU A 60 8.22 5.22 1.53
C GLU A 60 8.90 6.47 2.12
N ARG A 61 9.42 7.37 1.26
CA ARG A 61 10.06 8.64 1.66
C ARG A 61 9.09 9.70 2.14
N ASP A 62 7.87 9.66 1.63
CA ASP A 62 6.85 10.70 1.81
C ASP A 62 5.79 10.28 2.84
N VAL A 63 5.94 9.09 3.44
CA VAL A 63 5.06 8.63 4.52
C VAL A 63 5.15 9.62 5.70
N PRO A 64 4.03 10.26 6.08
CA PRO A 64 3.99 11.14 7.24
C PRO A 64 4.41 10.43 8.53
N ASP A 65 5.06 11.16 9.44
CA ASP A 65 5.58 10.65 10.71
C ASP A 65 4.59 9.77 11.49
N LYS A 66 3.31 10.17 11.51
CA LYS A 66 2.21 9.46 12.17
C LYS A 66 1.93 8.06 11.62
N TRP A 67 2.37 7.75 10.40
CA TRP A 67 2.12 6.49 9.69
C TRP A 67 3.41 5.78 9.30
N ARG A 68 4.58 6.18 9.82
CA ARG A 68 5.85 5.51 9.52
C ARG A 68 5.84 4.03 9.86
N GLN A 69 5.07 3.60 10.88
CA GLN A 69 4.92 2.17 11.19
C GLN A 69 4.34 1.36 10.02
N SER A 70 3.56 1.99 9.12
CA SER A 70 2.97 1.32 7.97
C SER A 70 4.01 0.74 7.02
N ILE A 71 5.23 1.29 6.98
CA ILE A 71 6.34 0.74 6.17
C ILE A 71 6.64 -0.70 6.62
N ALA A 72 6.87 -0.89 7.91
CA ALA A 72 7.16 -2.21 8.48
C ALA A 72 5.96 -3.14 8.40
N VAL A 73 4.74 -2.62 8.57
CA VAL A 73 3.50 -3.42 8.47
C VAL A 73 3.30 -3.98 7.06
N ASN A 74 3.58 -3.20 6.00
CA ASN A 74 3.47 -3.69 4.63
C ASN A 74 4.50 -4.78 4.34
N MET A 75 5.74 -4.61 4.83
CA MET A 75 6.80 -5.62 4.68
C MET A 75 6.49 -6.91 5.42
N ALA A 76 6.09 -6.81 6.69
CA ALA A 76 5.81 -7.96 7.56
C ALA A 76 4.61 -8.82 7.10
N PHE A 77 3.78 -8.32 6.18
CA PHE A 77 2.71 -9.11 5.58
C PHE A 77 3.24 -10.17 4.59
N PHE A 78 4.43 -9.98 4.03
CA PHE A 78 5.03 -10.86 3.00
C PHE A 78 6.22 -11.69 3.50
N ASP A 79 6.57 -11.57 4.78
CA ASP A 79 7.56 -12.41 5.48
C ASP A 79 6.89 -13.66 6.07
#